data_AF-A0A1H0W3P9-F1
#
_entry.id   AF-A0A1H0W3P9-F1
#
_cell.length_a   1.000
_cell.length_b   1.000
_cell.length_c   1.000
_cell.angle_alpha   90.00
_cell.angle_beta   90.00
_cell.angle_gamma   90.00
#
_symmetry.space_group_name_H-M   'P 1'
#
loop_
_entity.id
_entity.type
_entity.pdbx_description
1 polymer ?
#
loop_
_entity_poly.entity_id
_entity_poly.type
_entity_poly.pdbx_seq_one_letter_code
_entity_poly.pdbx_strand_id
1 'polypeptide(L)'
;MIPLGTIVKDKVTGFIGVAENRATYLFGCDRYCIQARVGEDGKIPESVMIDEPQLEIVEGEKRVMAPIGTPDKRVELGQLVKDPVRDQCGTVIGRAVYLNGCSRVLVEPKQTGINEKESWWVDEKQVEPQNTFLGKKQIVKDPDPPNRYSGGPAPSSSKY
;
A
#
# COMPACT_ATOMS: atom_id res chain seq x y z
N MET A 1 -14.69 3.84 -0.27
CA MET A 1 -13.71 2.74 -0.37
C MET A 1 -14.44 1.45 -0.72
N ILE A 2 -14.13 0.88 -1.88
CA ILE A 2 -14.66 -0.41 -2.35
C ILE A 2 -13.80 -1.53 -1.76
N PRO A 3 -14.40 -2.56 -1.12
CA PRO A 3 -13.62 -3.70 -0.64
C PRO A 3 -13.06 -4.54 -1.79
N LEU A 4 -11.79 -4.92 -1.73
CA LEU A 4 -11.20 -5.80 -2.75
C LEU A 4 -11.90 -7.16 -2.79
N GLY A 5 -11.95 -7.74 -3.98
CA GLY A 5 -12.59 -9.02 -4.30
C GLY A 5 -14.08 -8.93 -4.57
N THR A 6 -14.70 -7.75 -4.41
CA THR A 6 -16.12 -7.57 -4.76
C THR A 6 -16.28 -7.41 -6.26
N ILE A 7 -17.46 -7.80 -6.75
CA ILE A 7 -17.86 -7.53 -8.11
C ILE A 7 -18.29 -6.06 -8.20
N VAL A 8 -17.72 -5.36 -9.16
CA VAL A 8 -18.02 -3.95 -9.42
C VAL A 8 -18.39 -3.75 -10.87
N LYS A 9 -19.12 -2.68 -11.11
CA LYS A 9 -19.52 -2.23 -12.43
C LYS A 9 -19.03 -0.81 -12.66
N ASP A 10 -18.49 -0.56 -13.83
CA ASP A 10 -18.26 0.79 -14.35
C ASP A 10 -19.60 1.41 -14.74
N LYS A 11 -19.97 2.53 -14.11
CA LYS A 11 -21.21 3.27 -14.41
C LYS A 11 -21.23 3.88 -15.81
N VAL A 12 -20.07 4.11 -16.43
CA VAL A 12 -19.95 4.75 -17.74
C VAL A 12 -20.05 3.72 -18.87
N THR A 13 -19.20 2.69 -18.85
CA THR A 13 -19.16 1.69 -19.94
C THR A 13 -20.05 0.47 -19.69
N GLY A 14 -20.45 0.23 -18.45
CA GLY A 14 -21.14 -1.00 -18.04
C GLY A 14 -20.20 -2.19 -17.86
N PHE A 15 -18.88 -2.02 -17.95
CA PHE A 15 -17.90 -3.08 -17.71
C PHE A 15 -18.03 -3.67 -16.30
N ILE A 16 -18.07 -4.99 -16.18
CA ILE A 16 -18.23 -5.70 -14.90
C ILE A 16 -17.01 -6.58 -14.67
N GLY A 17 -16.46 -6.53 -13.45
CA GLY A 17 -15.38 -7.41 -13.05
C GLY A 17 -15.13 -7.38 -11.55
N VAL A 18 -14.03 -7.99 -11.13
CA VAL A 18 -13.63 -8.07 -9.73
C VAL A 18 -12.61 -6.97 -9.43
N ALA A 19 -12.82 -6.22 -8.35
CA ALA A 19 -11.84 -5.26 -7.86
C ALA A 19 -10.62 -5.99 -7.28
N GLU A 20 -9.54 -6.08 -8.07
CA GLU A 20 -8.37 -6.92 -7.76
C GLU A 20 -7.32 -6.18 -6.92
N ASN A 21 -7.04 -4.93 -7.28
CA ASN A 21 -6.12 -4.09 -6.53
C ASN A 21 -6.63 -2.65 -6.51
N ARG A 22 -6.16 -1.89 -5.52
CA ARG A 22 -6.42 -0.46 -5.40
C ARG A 22 -5.11 0.30 -5.38
N ALA A 23 -4.94 1.23 -6.31
CA ALA A 23 -3.87 2.21 -6.32
C ALA A 23 -4.37 3.55 -5.74
N THR A 24 -3.75 3.99 -4.66
CA THR A 24 -3.95 5.31 -4.04
C THR A 24 -2.76 6.20 -4.41
N TYR A 25 -3.02 7.34 -5.05
CA TYR A 25 -1.98 8.30 -5.43
C TYR A 25 -1.91 9.47 -4.44
N LEU A 26 -0.78 10.19 -4.45
CA LEU A 26 -0.47 11.29 -3.52
C LEU A 26 -1.57 12.35 -3.42
N PHE A 27 -2.27 12.63 -4.52
CA PHE A 27 -3.34 13.65 -4.58
C PHE A 27 -4.75 13.07 -4.34
N GLY A 28 -4.86 11.87 -3.77
CA GLY A 28 -6.16 11.29 -3.39
C GLY A 28 -6.96 10.68 -4.55
N CYS A 29 -6.32 10.41 -5.69
CA CYS A 29 -6.96 9.69 -6.79
C CYS A 29 -6.91 8.18 -6.49
N ASP A 30 -7.97 7.62 -5.91
CA ASP A 30 -8.09 6.17 -5.76
C ASP A 30 -8.56 5.55 -7.08
N ARG A 31 -7.80 4.56 -7.57
CA ARG A 31 -8.11 3.79 -8.77
C ARG A 31 -8.12 2.30 -8.45
N TYR A 32 -9.01 1.55 -9.07
CA TYR A 32 -9.08 0.11 -8.93
C TYR A 32 -8.75 -0.57 -10.25
N CYS A 33 -7.94 -1.62 -10.17
CA CYS A 33 -7.74 -2.54 -11.26
C CYS A 33 -8.85 -3.58 -11.25
N ILE A 34 -9.63 -3.62 -12.32
CA ILE A 34 -10.80 -4.48 -12.45
C ILE A 34 -10.46 -5.61 -13.40
N GLN A 35 -10.49 -6.84 -12.88
CA GLN A 35 -10.26 -8.05 -13.66
C GLN A 35 -11.61 -8.66 -14.06
N ALA A 36 -11.89 -8.72 -15.36
CA ALA A 36 -13.07 -9.44 -15.87
C ALA A 36 -12.91 -10.95 -15.73
N ARG A 37 -14.05 -11.66 -15.67
CA ARG A 37 -14.07 -13.13 -15.70
C ARG A 37 -13.64 -13.63 -17.08
N VAL A 38 -13.10 -14.85 -17.11
CA VAL A 38 -12.77 -15.55 -18.36
C VAL A 38 -14.03 -15.70 -19.21
N GLY A 39 -13.91 -15.36 -20.50
CA GLY A 39 -14.99 -15.49 -21.47
C GLY A 39 -15.19 -16.94 -21.94
N GLU A 40 -16.19 -17.16 -22.78
CA GLU A 40 -16.45 -18.49 -23.36
C GLU A 40 -15.30 -19.02 -24.23
N ASP A 41 -14.46 -18.12 -24.76
CA ASP A 41 -13.27 -18.45 -25.54
C ASP A 41 -12.09 -18.95 -24.68
N GLY A 42 -12.25 -18.98 -23.35
CA GLY A 42 -11.23 -19.41 -22.41
C GLY A 42 -10.06 -18.43 -22.25
N LYS A 43 -10.11 -17.25 -22.89
CA LYS A 43 -9.06 -16.25 -22.78
C LYS A 43 -9.25 -15.42 -21.53
N ILE A 44 -8.13 -15.10 -20.87
CA ILE A 44 -8.11 -14.19 -19.72
C ILE A 44 -8.14 -12.76 -20.29
N PRO A 45 -9.20 -11.97 -20.02
CA PRO A 45 -9.25 -10.59 -20.48
C PRO A 45 -8.19 -9.74 -19.75
N GLU A 46 -7.72 -8.69 -20.41
CA GLU A 46 -6.89 -7.69 -19.75
C GLU A 46 -7.67 -6.96 -18.65
N SER A 47 -6.97 -6.64 -17.57
CA SER A 47 -7.50 -5.84 -16.48
C SER A 47 -7.52 -4.35 -16.84
N VAL A 48 -8.51 -3.60 -16.34
CA VAL A 48 -8.65 -2.16 -16.62
C VAL A 48 -8.57 -1.35 -15.33
N MET A 49 -7.86 -0.22 -15.37
CA MET A 49 -7.79 0.73 -14.24
C MET A 49 -8.92 1.77 -14.35
N ILE A 50 -9.77 1.84 -13.33
CA ILE A 50 -10.94 2.73 -13.30
C ILE A 50 -10.94 3.53 -11.99
N ASP A 51 -11.29 4.82 -12.04
CA ASP A 51 -11.37 5.70 -10.87
C ASP A 51 -12.49 5.26 -9.92
N GLU A 52 -12.26 5.32 -8.59
CA GLU A 52 -13.25 4.90 -7.57
C GLU A 52 -14.63 5.53 -7.77
N PRO A 53 -14.78 6.84 -8.03
CA PRO A 53 -16.09 7.47 -8.17
C PRO A 53 -16.90 6.96 -9.36
N GLN A 54 -16.26 6.33 -10.34
CA GLN A 54 -16.89 5.77 -11.54
C GLN A 54 -17.41 4.34 -11.32
N LEU A 55 -16.97 3.68 -10.24
CA LEU A 55 -17.37 2.31 -9.92
C LEU A 55 -18.59 2.28 -9.00
N GLU A 56 -19.38 1.22 -9.14
CA GLU A 56 -20.42 0.83 -8.20
C GLU A 56 -20.27 -0.66 -7.84
N ILE A 57 -20.63 -1.02 -6.61
CA ILE A 57 -20.66 -2.44 -6.19
C ILE A 57 -21.92 -3.07 -6.78
N VAL A 58 -21.78 -4.23 -7.40
CA VAL A 58 -22.93 -5.00 -7.87
C VAL A 58 -23.59 -5.66 -6.66
N GLU A 59 -24.77 -5.17 -6.28
CA GLU A 59 -25.51 -5.69 -5.12
C GLU A 59 -25.99 -7.14 -5.35
N GLY A 60 -26.10 -7.91 -4.26
CA GLY A 60 -26.53 -9.32 -4.31
C GLY A 60 -25.42 -10.31 -4.69
N GLU A 61 -24.31 -9.83 -5.25
CA GLU A 61 -23.17 -10.68 -5.59
C GLU A 61 -22.27 -10.96 -4.39
N LYS A 62 -21.85 -12.22 -4.26
CA LYS A 62 -20.87 -12.62 -3.24
C LYS A 62 -19.48 -12.18 -3.66
N ARG A 63 -18.68 -11.77 -2.69
CA ARG A 63 -17.26 -11.51 -2.88
C ARG A 63 -16.59 -12.78 -3.41
N VAL A 64 -15.79 -12.66 -4.46
CA VAL A 64 -15.09 -13.79 -5.08
C VAL A 64 -13.98 -14.29 -4.16
N MET A 65 -13.29 -13.38 -3.46
CA MET A 65 -12.23 -13.72 -2.52
C MET A 65 -12.14 -12.67 -1.41
N ALA A 66 -11.92 -13.10 -0.17
CA ALA A 66 -11.59 -12.18 0.92
C ALA A 66 -10.12 -11.69 0.77
N PRO A 67 -9.85 -10.39 0.98
CA PRO A 67 -8.48 -9.89 0.95
C PRO A 67 -7.69 -10.49 2.13
N ILE A 68 -6.41 -10.77 1.92
CA ILE A 68 -5.49 -11.37 2.92
C ILE A 68 -5.10 -10.37 4.03
N GLY A 69 -5.84 -9.28 4.18
CA GLY A 69 -5.59 -8.21 5.14
C GLY A 69 -4.88 -7.00 4.52
N THR A 70 -4.63 -5.99 5.35
CA THR A 70 -3.92 -4.78 4.92
C THR A 70 -2.42 -5.02 5.06
N PRO A 71 -1.60 -4.78 4.02
CA PRO A 71 -0.15 -4.90 4.13
C PRO A 71 0.43 -3.94 5.17
N ASP A 72 1.49 -4.38 5.83
CA ASP A 72 2.33 -3.51 6.67
C ASP A 72 2.90 -2.37 5.83
N LYS A 73 2.51 -1.14 6.17
CA LYS A 73 3.02 0.07 5.53
C LYS A 73 4.40 0.39 6.09
N ARG A 74 5.43 0.33 5.24
CA ARG A 74 6.82 0.62 5.60
C ARG A 74 7.25 2.03 5.23
N VAL A 75 6.62 2.60 4.21
CA VAL A 75 6.94 3.93 3.68
C VAL A 75 5.66 4.70 3.44
N GLU A 76 5.65 6.01 3.59
CA GLU A 76 4.48 6.86 3.36
C GLU A 76 4.47 7.51 1.97
N LEU A 77 3.28 7.87 1.47
CA LEU A 77 3.17 8.71 0.29
C LEU A 77 3.86 10.06 0.56
N GLY A 78 4.65 10.54 -0.39
CA GLY A 78 5.50 11.72 -0.27
C GLY A 78 6.86 11.46 0.40
N GLN A 79 7.12 10.25 0.90
CA GLN A 79 8.40 9.91 1.51
C GLN A 79 9.48 9.66 0.45
N LEU A 80 10.70 10.14 0.72
CA LEU A 80 11.87 9.79 -0.08
C LEU A 80 12.32 8.36 0.25
N VAL A 81 12.57 7.55 -0.77
CA VAL A 81 13.01 6.17 -0.64
C VAL A 81 14.20 5.88 -1.55
N LYS A 82 14.98 4.86 -1.19
CA LYS A 82 16.01 4.25 -2.04
C LYS A 82 15.57 2.84 -2.44
N ASP A 83 15.62 2.53 -3.74
CA ASP A 83 15.53 1.18 -4.27
C ASP A 83 16.97 0.62 -4.40
N PRO A 84 17.41 -0.30 -3.53
CA PRO A 84 18.77 -0.83 -3.54
C PRO A 84 19.03 -1.77 -4.73
N VAL A 85 17.99 -2.33 -5.36
CA VAL A 85 18.13 -3.24 -6.51
C VAL A 85 18.39 -2.46 -7.79
N ARG A 86 17.74 -1.30 -7.94
CA ARG A 86 17.94 -0.39 -9.10
C ARG A 86 19.03 0.65 -8.86
N ASP A 87 19.50 0.79 -7.62
CA ASP A 87 20.34 1.90 -7.13
C ASP A 87 19.76 3.28 -7.52
N GLN A 88 18.47 3.46 -7.24
CA GLN A 88 17.75 4.71 -7.55
C GLN A 88 17.06 5.27 -6.31
N CYS A 89 17.02 6.60 -6.21
CA CYS A 89 16.27 7.31 -5.18
C CYS A 89 15.10 8.06 -5.80
N GLY A 90 14.00 8.16 -5.07
CA GLY A 90 12.82 8.86 -5.54
C GLY A 90 11.79 9.09 -4.43
N THR A 91 10.69 9.72 -4.79
CA THR A 91 9.57 10.03 -3.90
C THR A 91 8.45 9.05 -4.16
N VAL A 92 7.88 8.46 -3.10
CA VAL A 92 6.70 7.61 -3.23
C VAL A 92 5.49 8.47 -3.61
N ILE A 93 4.95 8.29 -4.81
CA ILE A 93 3.80 9.06 -5.33
C ILE A 93 2.51 8.24 -5.42
N GLY A 94 2.58 6.93 -5.24
CA GLY A 94 1.42 6.05 -5.20
C GLY A 94 1.66 4.75 -4.45
N ARG A 95 0.59 4.10 -4.01
CA ARG A 95 0.61 2.79 -3.36
C ARG A 95 -0.51 1.92 -3.92
N ALA A 96 -0.16 0.74 -4.42
CA ALA A 96 -1.09 -0.27 -4.88
C ALA A 96 -1.17 -1.41 -3.86
N VAL A 97 -2.36 -1.68 -3.34
CA VAL A 97 -2.64 -2.83 -2.47
C VAL A 97 -3.43 -3.86 -3.26
N TYR A 98 -2.93 -5.09 -3.27
CA TYR A 98 -3.48 -6.20 -4.02
C TYR A 98 -4.33 -7.12 -3.13
N LEU A 99 -5.22 -7.89 -3.76
CA LEU A 99 -6.08 -8.88 -3.12
C LEU A 99 -5.33 -9.88 -2.23
N ASN A 100 -4.13 -10.28 -2.65
CA ASN A 100 -3.27 -11.19 -1.92
C ASN A 100 -2.54 -10.54 -0.72
N GLY A 101 -2.81 -9.27 -0.43
CA GLY A 101 -2.15 -8.52 0.65
C GLY A 101 -0.76 -7.99 0.27
N CYS A 102 -0.30 -8.15 -0.98
CA CYS A 102 0.92 -7.49 -1.43
C CYS A 102 0.71 -5.97 -1.54
N SER A 103 1.77 -5.21 -1.26
CA SER A 103 1.82 -3.77 -1.50
C SER A 103 2.96 -3.44 -2.44
N ARG A 104 2.66 -2.58 -3.43
CA ARG A 104 3.67 -1.95 -4.27
C ARG A 104 3.57 -0.44 -4.12
N VAL A 105 4.69 0.23 -4.23
CA VAL A 105 4.75 1.69 -4.27
C VAL A 105 5.21 2.15 -5.65
N LEU A 106 4.61 3.23 -6.13
CA LEU A 106 5.06 3.95 -7.31
C LEU A 106 6.05 5.00 -6.85
N VAL A 107 7.27 4.92 -7.37
CA VAL A 107 8.34 5.84 -7.03
C VAL A 107 8.61 6.75 -8.22
N GLU A 108 8.53 8.05 -7.97
CA GLU A 108 8.96 9.09 -8.90
C GLU A 108 10.45 9.33 -8.71
N PRO A 109 11.30 9.13 -9.72
CA PRO A 109 12.74 9.29 -9.59
C PRO A 109 13.10 10.73 -9.22
N LYS A 110 14.08 10.88 -8.32
CA LYS A 110 14.68 12.19 -8.09
C LYS A 110 15.50 12.57 -9.33
N GLN A 111 15.00 13.53 -10.10
CA GLN A 111 15.72 14.01 -11.28
C GLN A 111 16.95 14.82 -10.88
N THR A 112 18.11 14.43 -11.40
CA THR A 112 19.36 15.21 -11.35
C THR A 112 19.92 15.25 -12.77
N GLY A 113 19.44 16.20 -13.59
CA GLY A 113 19.90 16.38 -14.97
C GLY A 113 18.75 16.40 -16.00
N ILE A 114 19.14 16.33 -17.28
CA ILE A 114 18.24 16.46 -18.46
C ILE A 114 17.58 15.12 -18.83
N ASN A 115 18.12 14.00 -18.33
CA ASN A 115 17.58 12.67 -18.64
C ASN A 115 16.37 12.38 -17.75
N GLU A 116 15.20 12.34 -18.38
CA GLU A 116 13.97 11.87 -17.76
C GLU A 116 14.11 10.38 -17.44
N LYS A 117 13.85 10.02 -16.18
CA LYS A 117 13.66 8.64 -15.76
C LYS A 117 12.17 8.44 -15.54
N GLU A 118 11.63 7.34 -16.04
CA GLU A 118 10.22 6.99 -15.81
C GLU A 118 9.99 6.55 -14.36
N SER A 119 8.81 6.86 -13.83
CA SER A 119 8.34 6.35 -12.56
C SER A 119 8.21 4.82 -12.61
N TRP A 120 8.43 4.14 -11.48
CA TRP A 120 8.36 2.68 -11.46
C TRP A 120 7.59 2.13 -10.25
N TRP A 121 6.88 1.03 -10.48
CA TRP A 121 6.30 0.23 -9.41
C TRP A 121 7.33 -0.73 -8.83
N VAL A 122 7.43 -0.75 -7.51
CA VAL A 122 8.35 -1.63 -6.77
C VAL A 122 7.65 -2.19 -5.53
N ASP A 123 8.03 -3.38 -5.09
CA ASP A 123 7.52 -3.95 -3.84
C ASP A 123 7.87 -3.02 -2.67
N GLU A 124 6.88 -2.74 -1.82
CA GLU A 124 7.08 -1.87 -0.66
C GLU A 124 8.16 -2.40 0.30
N LYS A 125 8.41 -3.72 0.33
CA LYS A 125 9.46 -4.33 1.15
C LYS A 125 10.86 -4.14 0.58
N GLN A 126 10.99 -3.84 -0.72
CA GLN A 126 12.27 -3.66 -1.39
C GLN A 126 12.85 -2.25 -1.17
N VAL A 127 12.00 -1.24 -0.96
CA VAL A 127 12.46 0.14 -0.79
C VAL A 127 12.82 0.44 0.66
N GLU A 128 13.85 1.27 0.82
CA GLU A 128 14.33 1.72 2.12
C GLU A 128 13.96 3.20 2.33
N PRO A 129 13.28 3.54 3.45
CA PRO A 129 12.97 4.92 3.77
C PRO A 129 14.25 5.74 3.96
N GLN A 130 14.30 6.92 3.34
CA GLN A 130 15.42 7.85 3.49
C GLN A 130 15.04 8.99 4.44
N ASN A 131 15.99 9.39 5.28
CA ASN A 131 15.78 10.42 6.33
C ASN A 131 15.71 11.87 5.80
N THR A 132 15.85 12.08 4.50
CA THR A 132 15.90 13.42 3.89
C THR A 132 14.50 13.99 3.60
N PHE A 133 13.90 14.51 4.66
CA PHE A 133 13.09 15.73 4.80
C PHE A 133 12.19 16.19 3.61
N LEU A 134 10.92 15.77 3.66
CA LEU A 134 9.85 16.71 4.04
C LEU A 134 9.50 16.43 5.51
N GLY A 135 10.31 16.98 6.41
CA GLY A 135 9.96 17.23 7.81
C GLY A 135 9.33 16.11 8.63
N LYS A 136 10.13 15.14 9.07
CA LYS A 136 10.24 14.69 10.47
C LYS A 136 11.15 13.46 10.53
N LYS A 137 12.21 13.52 11.36
CA LYS A 137 12.84 12.31 11.87
C LYS A 137 11.75 11.55 12.62
N GLN A 138 11.31 10.40 12.10
CA GLN A 138 10.83 9.37 13.02
C GLN A 138 12.08 8.93 13.79
N ILE A 139 12.21 9.44 15.01
CA ILE A 139 13.03 8.75 16.01
C ILE A 139 12.28 7.44 16.22
N VAL A 140 12.77 6.36 15.63
CA VAL A 140 12.43 5.03 16.11
C VAL A 140 12.90 5.04 17.56
N LYS A 141 11.97 5.17 18.50
CA LYS A 141 12.30 4.91 19.89
C LYS A 141 12.69 3.44 19.91
N ASP A 142 13.93 3.16 20.30
CA ASP A 142 14.29 1.81 20.70
C ASP A 142 13.21 1.32 21.67
N PRO A 143 12.79 0.04 21.58
CA PRO A 143 11.87 -0.51 22.56
C PRO A 143 12.45 -0.22 23.94
N ASP A 144 11.63 0.39 24.81
CA ASP A 144 12.05 0.72 26.16
C ASP A 144 12.73 -0.52 26.76
N PRO A 145 13.94 -0.38 27.35
CA PRO A 145 14.62 -1.51 27.94
C PRO A 145 13.65 -2.22 28.89
N PRO A 146 13.61 -3.57 28.89
CA PRO A 146 12.63 -4.31 29.65
C PRO A 146 12.64 -3.80 31.09
N ASN A 147 11.46 -3.39 31.54
CA ASN A 147 11.19 -2.73 32.81
C ASN A 147 11.96 -3.46 33.93
N ARG A 148 13.15 -2.97 34.27
CA ARG A 148 13.90 -3.46 35.42
C ARG A 148 13.18 -2.87 36.61
N TYR A 149 12.20 -3.59 37.12
CA TYR A 149 11.69 -3.36 38.46
C TYR A 149 12.89 -3.34 39.40
N SER A 150 13.33 -2.15 39.77
CA SER A 150 14.23 -1.97 40.90
C SER A 150 13.42 -2.42 42.10
N GLY A 151 13.61 -3.67 42.50
CA GLY A 151 13.05 -4.20 43.73
C GLY A 151 13.47 -3.27 44.86
N GLY A 152 12.55 -2.40 45.26
CA GLY A 152 12.71 -1.59 46.45
C GLY A 152 12.91 -2.55 47.62
N PRO A 153 13.74 -2.18 48.61
CA PRO A 153 14.06 -3.06 49.71
C PRO A 153 12.76 -3.54 50.38
N ALA A 154 12.66 -4.85 50.58
CA ALA A 154 11.53 -5.47 51.28
C ALA A 154 11.32 -4.75 52.62
N PRO A 155 10.08 -4.37 52.99
CA PRO A 155 9.83 -3.74 54.27
C PRO A 155 10.25 -4.71 55.38
N SER A 156 11.24 -4.30 56.16
CA SER A 156 11.77 -5.07 57.28
C SER A 156 10.66 -5.32 58.29
N SER A 157 10.28 -6.58 58.45
CA SER A 157 9.44 -7.04 59.54
C SER A 157 10.17 -6.85 60.87
N SER A 158 9.85 -5.81 61.65
CA SER A 158 10.19 -5.76 63.07
C SER A 158 9.29 -4.78 63.85
N LYS A 159 8.37 -5.39 64.62
CA LYS A 159 7.98 -5.10 66.01
C LYS A 159 7.98 -3.64 66.47
N TYR A 160 6.82 -3.11 66.82
CA TYR A 160 6.37 -2.84 68.21
C TYR A 160 4.85 -2.64 68.21
#